data_AF-A0A4Z2FLN9-F1
#
_entry.id   AF-A0A4Z2FLN9-F1
#
_cell.length_a   1.000
_cell.length_b   1.000
_cell.length_c   1.000
_cell.angle_alpha   90.00
_cell.angle_beta   90.00
_cell.angle_gamma   90.00
#
_symmetry.space_group_name_H-M   'P 1'
#
loop_
_entity.id
_entity.type
_entity.pdbx_description
1 polymer ?
#
loop_
_entity_poly.entity_id
_entity_poly.type
_entity_poly.pdbx_seq_one_letter_code
_entity_poly.pdbx_strand_id
1 'polypeptide(L)'
;MVTIAELLGLLLVSLLWGCTNPFLKRAAEGIEHVRHTNRVWQLLAEAKFLFLNLKYLVPFLLNQSGSLVYYYTLSTTELSLAVPVANALTFLCTLFTGKLLGEEFGGKQAVAGMFLTTAGITLCVVSSVDGSHAGTQNITAAAR
;
A
#
# COMPACT_ATOMS: atom_id res chain seq x y z
N MET A 1 7.73 -19.61 -10.64
CA MET A 1 8.87 -18.93 -9.99
C MET A 1 8.64 -17.45 -10.13
N VAL A 2 8.68 -16.67 -9.05
CA VAL A 2 8.45 -15.22 -9.13
C VAL A 2 9.59 -14.58 -9.91
N THR A 3 9.26 -13.78 -10.92
CA THR A 3 10.26 -13.11 -11.77
C THR A 3 10.76 -11.83 -11.11
N ILE A 4 11.97 -11.39 -11.48
CA ILE A 4 12.51 -10.10 -11.01
C ILE A 4 11.58 -8.94 -11.40
N ALA A 5 10.94 -9.02 -12.57
CA ALA A 5 9.98 -8.03 -13.04
C ALA A 5 8.76 -7.93 -12.12
N GLU A 6 8.23 -9.05 -11.63
CA GLU A 6 7.11 -9.07 -10.68
C GLU A 6 7.51 -8.47 -9.33
N LEU A 7 8.71 -8.81 -8.81
CA LEU A 7 9.23 -8.19 -7.60
C LEU A 7 9.38 -6.67 -7.77
N LEU A 8 9.96 -6.20 -8.88
CA LEU A 8 10.09 -4.77 -9.18
C LEU A 8 8.72 -4.09 -9.31
N GLY A 9 7.73 -4.76 -9.91
CA GLY A 9 6.35 -4.29 -10.00
C GLY A 9 5.71 -4.13 -8.62
N LEU A 10 5.82 -5.14 -7.76
CA LEU A 10 5.33 -5.07 -6.37
C LEU A 10 6.06 -3.98 -5.57
N LEU A 11 7.38 -3.86 -5.70
CA LEU A 11 8.18 -2.80 -5.08
C LEU A 11 7.68 -1.41 -5.51
N LEU A 12 7.46 -1.21 -6.81
CA LEU A 12 6.99 0.06 -7.36
C LEU A 12 5.58 0.41 -6.86
N VAL A 13 4.66 -0.55 -6.85
CA VAL A 13 3.30 -0.37 -6.30
C VAL A 13 3.35 0.08 -4.85
N SER A 14 4.16 -0.61 -4.05
CA SER A 14 4.28 -0.31 -2.63
C SER A 14 4.93 1.03 -2.34
N LEU A 15 5.88 1.46 -3.18
CA LEU A 15 6.45 2.81 -3.10
C LEU A 15 5.41 3.86 -3.48
N LEU A 16 4.67 3.64 -4.56
CA LEU A 16 3.63 4.56 -5.02
C LEU A 16 2.59 4.76 -3.93
N TRP A 17 1.97 3.68 -3.42
CA TRP A 17 0.98 3.80 -2.35
C TRP A 17 1.60 4.26 -1.03
N GLY A 18 2.71 3.66 -0.63
CA GLY A 18 3.28 3.86 0.69
C GLY A 18 3.81 5.28 0.87
N CYS A 19 4.52 5.82 -0.14
CA CYS A 19 5.02 7.18 -0.05
C CYS A 19 3.90 8.22 -0.19
N THR A 20 2.89 8.01 -1.04
CA THR A 20 1.83 9.02 -1.23
C THR A 20 0.90 9.15 -0.04
N ASN A 21 0.71 8.09 0.76
CA ASN A 21 -0.22 8.08 1.88
C ASN A 21 0.05 9.20 2.93
N PRO A 22 1.29 9.38 3.46
CA PRO A 22 1.59 10.50 4.35
C PRO A 22 1.44 11.87 3.68
N PHE A 23 1.81 12.01 2.40
CA PHE A 23 1.62 13.27 1.66
C PHE A 23 0.13 13.61 1.50
N LEU A 24 -0.71 12.63 1.20
CA LEU A 24 -2.16 12.81 1.10
C LEU A 24 -2.76 13.26 2.43
N LYS A 25 -2.35 12.60 3.53
CA LYS A 25 -2.77 12.97 4.89
C LYS A 25 -2.42 14.43 5.19
N ARG A 26 -1.17 14.82 4.97
CA ARG A 26 -0.70 16.20 5.21
C ARG A 26 -1.35 17.22 4.26
N ALA A 27 -1.58 16.85 3.00
CA ALA A 27 -2.22 17.75 2.03
C ALA A 27 -3.73 17.91 2.27
N ALA A 28 -4.37 16.95 2.94
CA ALA A 28 -5.77 17.03 3.34
C ALA A 28 -5.98 17.85 4.63
N GLU A 29 -4.92 18.26 5.33
CA GLU A 29 -5.02 19.17 6.47
C GLU A 29 -5.78 20.44 6.07
N GLY A 30 -6.79 20.80 6.86
CA GLY A 30 -7.65 21.96 6.60
C GLY A 30 -9.00 21.63 5.98
N ILE A 31 -9.22 20.41 5.46
CA ILE A 31 -10.53 20.01 4.92
C ILE A 31 -11.67 20.13 5.94
N GLU A 32 -11.37 19.92 7.23
CA GLU A 32 -12.31 20.01 8.35
C GLU A 32 -12.92 21.42 8.55
N HIS A 33 -12.28 22.45 8.01
CA HIS A 33 -12.76 23.83 8.07
C HIS A 33 -13.80 24.14 6.99
N VAL A 34 -13.90 23.30 5.96
CA VAL A 34 -14.96 23.40 4.95
C VAL A 34 -16.24 22.87 5.58
N ARG A 35 -17.18 23.75 5.94
CA ARG A 35 -18.48 23.34 6.53
C ARG A 35 -19.66 23.98 5.83
N HIS A 36 -20.61 23.14 5.43
CA HIS A 36 -21.90 23.48 4.86
C HIS A 36 -23.02 22.71 5.57
N THR A 37 -24.19 23.33 5.65
CA THR A 37 -25.38 22.76 6.32
C THR A 37 -25.96 21.53 5.62
N ASN A 38 -25.70 21.37 4.31
CA ASN A 38 -26.25 20.30 3.50
C ASN A 38 -25.15 19.32 3.06
N ARG A 39 -25.39 18.01 3.23
CA ARG A 39 -24.39 16.94 3.00
C ARG A 39 -23.85 16.91 1.57
N VAL A 40 -24.68 17.16 0.57
CA VAL A 40 -24.25 17.15 -0.85
C VAL A 40 -23.30 18.31 -1.11
N TRP A 41 -23.63 19.50 -0.59
CA TRP A 41 -22.79 20.69 -0.72
C TRP A 41 -21.49 20.59 0.07
N GLN A 42 -21.53 19.94 1.23
CA GLN A 42 -20.34 19.57 2.00
C GLN A 42 -19.38 18.73 1.15
N LEU A 43 -19.87 17.63 0.58
CA LEU A 43 -19.06 16.74 -0.27
C LEU A 43 -18.50 17.45 -1.50
N LEU A 44 -19.31 18.28 -2.17
CA LEU A 44 -18.84 19.07 -3.32
C LEU A 44 -17.77 20.09 -2.93
N ALA A 45 -17.92 20.75 -1.78
CA ALA A 45 -16.95 21.73 -1.30
C ALA A 45 -15.64 21.06 -0.85
N GLU A 46 -15.72 19.94 -0.15
CA GLU A 46 -14.56 19.11 0.21
C GLU A 46 -13.85 18.57 -1.04
N ALA A 47 -14.60 18.04 -2.01
CA ALA A 47 -14.05 17.59 -3.28
C ALA A 47 -13.37 18.75 -4.01
N LYS A 48 -14.02 19.91 -4.12
CA LYS A 48 -13.44 21.11 -4.73
C LYS A 48 -12.14 21.52 -4.04
N PHE A 49 -12.10 21.50 -2.70
CA PHE A 49 -10.90 21.80 -1.92
C PHE A 49 -9.75 20.86 -2.27
N LEU A 50 -10.02 19.55 -2.32
CA LEU A 50 -9.02 18.53 -2.65
C LEU A 50 -8.54 18.60 -4.10
N PHE A 51 -9.47 18.76 -5.07
CA PHE A 51 -9.14 18.82 -6.49
C PHE A 51 -8.39 20.09 -6.89
N LEU A 52 -8.62 21.22 -6.21
CA LEU A 52 -7.89 22.47 -6.45
C LEU A 52 -6.55 22.51 -5.70
N ASN A 53 -6.34 21.64 -4.71
CA ASN A 53 -5.09 21.55 -3.99
C ASN A 53 -4.10 20.65 -4.75
N LEU A 54 -3.18 21.27 -5.50
CA LEU A 54 -2.13 20.53 -6.23
C LEU A 54 -1.27 19.65 -5.32
N LYS A 55 -1.08 20.05 -4.04
CA LYS A 55 -0.33 19.25 -3.06
C LYS A 55 -1.06 17.96 -2.69
N TYR A 56 -2.37 17.89 -2.89
CA TYR A 56 -3.18 16.68 -2.73
C TYR A 56 -3.32 15.94 -4.06
N LEU A 57 -3.59 16.66 -5.15
CA LEU A 57 -3.86 16.08 -6.46
C LEU A 57 -2.67 15.28 -7.01
N VAL A 58 -1.44 15.78 -6.85
CA VAL A 58 -0.24 15.08 -7.34
C VAL A 58 -0.04 13.73 -6.61
N PRO A 59 0.02 13.67 -5.27
CA PRO A 59 0.05 12.40 -4.55
C PRO A 59 -1.14 11.50 -4.86
N PHE A 60 -2.33 12.06 -5.06
CA PHE A 60 -3.54 11.28 -5.39
C PHE A 60 -3.41 10.56 -6.73
N LEU A 61 -2.95 11.26 -7.77
CA LEU A 61 -2.76 10.66 -9.09
C LEU A 61 -1.65 9.60 -9.07
N LEU A 62 -0.56 9.85 -8.34
CA LEU A 62 0.50 8.85 -8.15
C LEU A 62 -0.02 7.61 -7.42
N ASN A 63 -0.80 7.79 -6.35
CA ASN A 63 -1.45 6.69 -5.63
C ASN A 63 -2.34 5.86 -6.56
N GLN A 64 -3.13 6.52 -7.42
CA GLN A 64 -4.02 5.84 -8.37
C GLN A 64 -3.25 5.11 -9.47
N SER A 65 -2.10 5.63 -9.90
CA SER A 65 -1.21 4.95 -10.83
C SER A 65 -0.66 3.64 -10.25
N GLY A 66 -0.45 3.58 -8.93
CA GLY A 66 -0.08 2.35 -8.22
C GLY A 66 -1.09 1.21 -8.45
N SER A 67 -2.39 1.52 -8.54
CA SER A 67 -3.42 0.52 -8.86
C SER A 67 -3.30 -0.05 -10.28
N LEU A 68 -2.88 0.77 -11.26
CA LEU A 68 -2.65 0.28 -12.63
C LEU A 68 -1.46 -0.68 -12.68
N VAL A 69 -0.36 -0.31 -12.03
CA VAL A 69 0.84 -1.16 -11.94
C VAL A 69 0.52 -2.45 -11.19
N TYR A 70 -0.27 -2.36 -10.11
CA TYR A 70 -0.68 -3.51 -9.33
C TYR A 70 -1.55 -4.46 -10.14
N TYR A 71 -2.53 -3.94 -10.87
CA TYR A 71 -3.38 -4.76 -11.74
C TYR A 71 -2.57 -5.48 -12.82
N TYR A 72 -1.60 -4.79 -13.44
CA TYR A 72 -0.69 -5.41 -14.38
C TYR A 72 0.16 -6.50 -13.74
N THR A 73 0.74 -6.24 -12.55
CA THR A 73 1.57 -7.20 -11.81
C THR A 73 0.77 -8.43 -11.39
N LEU A 74 -0.51 -8.25 -11.07
CA LEU A 74 -1.42 -9.33 -10.70
C LEU A 74 -1.77 -10.27 -11.87
N SER A 75 -1.64 -9.80 -13.11
CA SER A 75 -1.86 -10.64 -14.29
C SER A 75 -0.80 -11.74 -14.44
N THR A 76 0.37 -11.56 -13.81
CA THR A 76 1.50 -12.49 -13.90
C THR A 76 1.92 -13.08 -12.54
N THR A 77 1.40 -12.56 -11.43
CA THR A 77 1.77 -12.96 -10.07
C THR A 77 0.59 -13.58 -9.33
N GLU A 78 0.83 -14.67 -8.61
CA GLU A 78 -0.17 -15.29 -7.73
C GLU A 78 -0.66 -14.32 -6.65
N LEU A 79 -1.99 -14.20 -6.55
CA LEU A 79 -2.70 -13.35 -5.58
C LEU A 79 -2.23 -13.57 -4.14
N SER A 80 -1.98 -14.83 -3.76
CA SER A 80 -1.53 -15.25 -2.42
C SER A 80 -0.15 -14.74 -2.04
N LEU A 81 0.67 -14.34 -3.01
CA LEU A 81 1.98 -13.72 -2.79
C LEU A 81 1.93 -12.21 -3.03
N ALA A 82 1.28 -11.76 -4.10
CA ALA A 82 1.20 -10.35 -4.44
C ALA A 82 0.53 -9.51 -3.34
N VAL A 83 -0.60 -9.98 -2.81
CA VAL A 83 -1.38 -9.22 -1.82
C VAL A 83 -0.60 -9.03 -0.51
N PRO A 84 -0.05 -10.07 0.14
CA PRO A 84 0.70 -9.87 1.38
C PRO A 84 1.97 -9.04 1.19
N VAL A 85 2.73 -9.28 0.12
CA VAL A 85 3.97 -8.55 -0.16
C VAL A 85 3.71 -7.07 -0.43
N ALA A 86 2.75 -6.75 -1.30
CA ALA A 86 2.43 -5.36 -1.64
C ALA A 86 1.95 -4.58 -0.41
N ASN A 87 1.05 -5.16 0.39
CA ASN A 87 0.53 -4.50 1.60
C ASN A 87 1.64 -4.29 2.65
N ALA A 88 2.51 -5.28 2.83
CA ALA A 88 3.61 -5.20 3.75
C ALA A 88 4.58 -4.08 3.45
N LEU A 89 5.02 -4.03 2.20
CA LEU A 89 5.98 -3.06 1.77
C LEU A 89 5.35 -1.66 1.68
N THR A 90 4.07 -1.56 1.31
CA THR A 90 3.31 -0.29 1.39
C THR A 90 3.31 0.24 2.81
N PHE A 91 3.08 -0.62 3.80
CA PHE A 91 3.13 -0.24 5.20
C PHE A 91 4.53 0.24 5.61
N LEU A 92 5.59 -0.50 5.28
CA LEU A 92 6.97 -0.08 5.55
C LEU A 92 7.31 1.27 4.90
N CYS A 93 6.95 1.46 3.64
CA CYS A 93 7.14 2.72 2.91
C CYS A 93 6.32 3.87 3.53
N THR A 94 5.08 3.61 3.97
CA THR A 94 4.23 4.58 4.68
C THR A 94 4.87 5.03 5.97
N LEU A 95 5.38 4.09 6.77
CA LEU A 95 6.07 4.41 8.01
C LEU A 95 7.34 5.21 7.73
N PHE A 96 8.20 4.72 6.84
CA PHE A 96 9.45 5.41 6.52
C PHE A 96 9.20 6.85 6.05
N THR A 97 8.21 7.03 5.17
CA THR A 97 7.85 8.35 4.64
C THR A 97 7.23 9.24 5.71
N GLY A 98 6.34 8.70 6.56
CA GLY A 98 5.78 9.44 7.70
C GLY A 98 6.85 9.93 8.67
N LYS A 99 7.85 9.07 8.98
CA LYS A 99 9.00 9.46 9.80
C LYS A 99 9.80 10.59 9.16
N LEU A 100 10.06 10.49 7.86
CA LEU A 100 10.80 11.51 7.11
C LEU A 100 10.05 12.86 7.08
N LEU A 101 8.72 12.82 7.07
CA LEU A 101 7.86 14.01 7.15
C LEU A 101 7.77 14.61 8.56
N GLY A 102 8.34 13.94 9.57
CA GLY A 102 8.30 14.37 10.97
C GLY A 102 7.02 14.01 11.70
N GLU A 103 6.24 13.04 11.21
CA GLU A 103 5.06 12.56 11.94
C GLU A 103 5.49 11.81 13.21
N GLU A 104 4.89 12.16 14.35
CA GLU A 104 5.02 11.36 15.56
C GLU A 104 4.20 10.08 15.41
N PHE A 105 4.87 8.93 15.43
CA PHE A 105 4.17 7.66 15.47
C PHE A 105 3.34 7.60 16.75
N GLY A 106 2.06 7.26 16.59
CA GLY A 106 1.13 7.13 17.71
C GLY A 106 1.72 6.30 18.85
N GLY A 107 1.23 6.54 20.06
CA GLY A 107 1.80 5.96 21.28
C GLY A 107 1.80 4.42 21.34
N LYS A 108 1.84 3.85 22.55
CA LYS A 108 2.04 2.40 22.77
C LYS A 108 1.12 1.48 21.94
N GLN A 109 -0.09 1.94 21.61
CA GLN A 109 -1.04 1.22 20.77
C GLN A 109 -0.63 1.14 19.29
N ALA A 110 -0.05 2.19 18.69
CA ALA A 110 0.38 2.16 17.29
C ALA A 110 1.60 1.25 17.11
N VAL A 111 2.50 1.21 18.10
CA VAL A 111 3.63 0.27 18.13
C VAL A 111 3.13 -1.18 18.20
N ALA A 112 2.15 -1.47 19.05
CA ALA A 112 1.53 -2.79 19.12
C ALA A 112 0.86 -3.18 17.79
N GLY A 113 0.14 -2.25 17.16
CA GLY A 113 -0.44 -2.43 15.83
C GLY A 113 0.63 -2.71 14.76
N MET A 114 1.72 -1.95 14.77
CA MET A 114 2.85 -2.15 13.85
C MET A 114 3.47 -3.54 13.99
N PHE A 115 3.70 -4.00 15.23
CA PHE A 115 4.21 -5.34 15.50
C PHE A 115 3.25 -6.42 14.99
N LEU A 116 1.96 -6.31 15.31
CA LEU A 116 0.95 -7.28 14.89
C LEU A 116 0.81 -7.36 13.37
N THR A 117 0.82 -6.21 12.69
CA THR A 117 0.75 -6.13 11.22
C THR A 117 1.98 -6.79 10.60
N THR A 118 3.18 -6.50 11.12
CA THR A 118 4.44 -7.09 10.67
C THR A 118 4.50 -8.60 10.89
N ALA A 119 3.98 -9.08 12.02
CA ALA A 119 3.89 -10.51 12.31
C ALA A 119 2.93 -11.23 11.34
N GLY A 120 1.76 -10.64 11.07
CA GLY A 120 0.80 -11.20 10.11
C GLY A 120 1.36 -11.29 8.69
N ILE A 121 2.02 -10.22 8.24
CA ILE A 121 2.76 -10.19 6.97
C ILE A 121 3.80 -11.31 6.91
N THR A 122 4.61 -11.45 7.96
CA THR A 122 5.69 -12.45 8.02
C THR A 122 5.10 -13.85 7.91
N LEU A 123 3.99 -14.12 8.61
CA LEU A 123 3.24 -15.37 8.50
C LEU A 123 2.77 -15.63 7.06
N CYS A 124 2.16 -14.63 6.40
CA CYS A 124 1.74 -14.76 5.02
C CYS A 124 2.91 -15.11 4.09
N VAL A 125 4.05 -14.43 4.22
CA VAL A 125 5.25 -14.71 3.40
C VAL A 125 5.78 -16.12 3.66
N VAL A 126 5.88 -16.54 4.93
CA VAL A 126 6.34 -17.89 5.28
C VAL A 126 5.42 -18.96 4.68
N SER A 127 4.10 -18.78 4.75
CA SER A 127 3.14 -19.70 4.11
C SER A 127 3.29 -19.76 2.59
N SER A 128 3.56 -18.63 1.93
CA SER A 128 3.79 -18.58 0.48
C SER A 128 5.08 -19.29 0.05
N VAL A 129 6.13 -19.22 0.88
CA VAL A 129 7.41 -19.90 0.65
C VAL A 129 7.28 -21.42 0.85
N ASP A 130 6.56 -21.84 1.88
CA ASP A 130 6.29 -23.27 2.16
C ASP A 130 5.52 -23.93 1.00
N GLY A 131 4.51 -23.24 0.46
CA GLY A 131 3.78 -23.67 -0.73
C GLY A 131 4.65 -23.78 -2.00
N SER A 132 5.66 -22.91 -2.16
CA SER A 132 6.60 -22.97 -3.29
C SER A 132 7.56 -24.17 -3.21
N HIS A 133 7.97 -24.57 -2.01
CA HIS A 133 8.80 -25.76 -1.80
C HIS A 133 8.01 -27.06 -2.06
N ALA A 134 6.74 -27.12 -1.65
CA ALA A 134 5.88 -28.28 -1.92
C ALA A 134 5.57 -28.45 -3.43
N GLY A 135 5.34 -27.35 -4.16
CA GLY A 135 5.09 -27.38 -5.60
C GLY A 135 6.31 -27.86 -6.42
N THR A 136 7.52 -27.48 -6.01
CA THR A 136 8.76 -27.88 -6.69
C THR A 136 9.04 -29.38 -6.51
N GLN A 137 8.75 -29.95 -5.35
CA GLN A 137 8.91 -31.40 -5.13
C GLN A 137 7.93 -32.25 -5.96
N ASN A 138 6.68 -31.83 -6.10
CA ASN A 138 5.68 -32.58 -6.88
C ASN A 138 6.00 -32.64 -8.39
N ILE A 139 6.53 -31.56 -8.98
CA ILE A 139 6.90 -31.55 -10.41
C ILE A 139 8.10 -32.47 -10.67
N THR A 140 9.05 -32.53 -9.74
CA THR A 140 10.25 -33.38 -9.86
C THR A 140 9.92 -34.86 -9.65
N ALA A 141 8.86 -35.16 -8.88
CA ALA A 141 8.34 -36.50 -8.67
C ALA A 141 7.47 -37.00 -9.84
N ALA A 142 6.73 -36.11 -10.50
CA ALA A 142 5.90 -36.44 -11.68
C ALA A 142 6.68 -36.55 -12.99
N ALA A 143 7.91 -36.03 -13.05
CA ALA A 143 8.83 -36.15 -14.18
C ALA A 143 9.73 -37.40 -14.11
N ARG A 144 9.45 -38.32 -13.18
CA ARG A 144 10.08 -39.65 -13.07
C ARG A 144 9.09 -40.75 -13.43
#